data_AF-A0A1A8RA96-F1
#
_entry.id   AF-A0A1A8RA96-F1
#
_cell.length_a   1.000
_cell.length_b   1.000
_cell.length_c   1.000
_cell.angle_alpha   90.00
_cell.angle_beta   90.00
_cell.angle_gamma   90.00
#
_symmetry.space_group_name_H-M   'P 1'
#
loop_
_entity.id
_entity.type
_entity.pdbx_description
1 polymer ?
#
loop_
_entity_poly.entity_id
_entity_poly.type
_entity_poly.pdbx_seq_one_letter_code
_entity_poly.pdbx_strand_id
1 'polypeptide(L)'
;FESLAHKKFDAELFKIAMQCICAIAGAIPPDYVDASYSSHTEKKASVDAEGNFDPKPIETTNTIIPERLDAFINKYAEHTHDKWAFEKIQNNWTYGEVLDEDAKTHPMLRPYKTFSEKDKEIYRWPIKESIKAMLAWEWTLEKAREGEGEVEKKATARKISQTAQATYDPSHGYNPQP
;
A
#
# COMPACT_ATOMS: atom_id res chain seq x y z
N PHE A 1 2.18 3.90 -33.49
CA PHE A 1 2.47 3.42 -32.13
C PHE A 1 1.23 2.95 -31.37
N GLU A 2 0.01 3.45 -31.64
CA GLU A 2 -1.24 2.98 -31.00
C GLU A 2 -1.57 1.48 -31.18
N SER A 3 -1.10 0.84 -32.25
CA SER A 3 -1.38 -0.59 -32.51
C SER A 3 -0.76 -1.55 -31.48
N LEU A 4 0.23 -1.11 -30.70
CA LEU A 4 0.89 -1.93 -29.67
C LEU A 4 0.20 -1.84 -28.30
N ALA A 5 -0.60 -0.80 -28.04
CA ALA A 5 -1.21 -0.57 -26.73
C ALA A 5 -2.29 -1.61 -26.36
N HIS A 6 -2.86 -2.30 -27.35
CA HIS A 6 -3.92 -3.30 -27.14
C HIS A 6 -3.43 -4.76 -27.23
N LYS A 7 -2.13 -5.01 -27.43
CA LYS A 7 -1.59 -6.37 -27.47
C LYS A 7 -1.29 -6.87 -26.05
N LYS A 8 -1.58 -8.15 -25.80
CA LYS A 8 -1.16 -8.81 -24.55
C LYS A 8 0.35 -8.69 -24.41
N PHE A 9 0.81 -8.35 -23.21
CA PHE A 9 2.25 -8.27 -22.91
C PHE A 9 2.94 -9.59 -23.25
N ASP A 10 3.93 -9.51 -24.12
CA ASP A 10 4.79 -10.61 -24.53
C ASP A 10 6.22 -10.31 -24.06
N ALA A 11 6.66 -11.05 -23.04
CA ALA A 11 7.96 -10.86 -22.42
C ALA A 11 9.12 -11.15 -23.37
N GLU A 12 8.93 -12.02 -24.35
CA GLU A 12 9.94 -12.39 -25.34
C GLU A 12 10.06 -11.31 -26.41
N LEU A 13 8.91 -10.79 -26.87
CA LEU A 13 8.87 -9.63 -27.76
C LEU A 13 9.48 -8.38 -27.10
N PHE A 14 9.23 -8.14 -25.80
CA PHE A 14 9.84 -7.04 -25.07
C PHE A 14 11.36 -7.16 -25.01
N LYS A 15 11.89 -8.35 -24.73
CA LYS A 15 13.34 -8.59 -24.69
C LYS A 15 13.99 -8.36 -26.06
N ILE A 16 13.37 -8.82 -27.13
CA ILE A 16 13.87 -8.63 -28.50
C ILE A 16 13.77 -7.15 -28.89
N ALA A 17 12.63 -6.50 -28.62
CA ALA A 17 12.43 -5.09 -28.93
C ALA A 17 13.40 -4.19 -28.16
N MET A 18 13.66 -4.49 -26.88
CA MET A 18 14.65 -3.76 -26.08
C MET A 18 16.05 -3.89 -26.68
N GLN A 19 16.46 -5.08 -27.10
CA GLN A 19 17.76 -5.29 -27.77
C GLN A 19 17.85 -4.51 -29.09
N CYS A 20 16.77 -4.49 -29.89
CA CYS A 20 16.73 -3.71 -31.12
C CYS A 20 16.77 -2.20 -30.87
N ILE A 21 16.06 -1.70 -29.85
CA ILE A 21 16.10 -0.28 -29.46
C ILE A 21 17.50 0.12 -28.98
N CYS A 22 18.13 -0.70 -28.15
CA CYS A 22 19.51 -0.48 -27.71
C CYS A 22 20.51 -0.52 -28.88
N ALA A 23 20.33 -1.45 -29.83
CA ALA A 23 21.18 -1.54 -31.02
C ALA A 23 21.02 -0.32 -31.94
N ILE A 24 19.79 0.19 -32.12
CA ILE A 24 19.54 1.43 -32.88
C ILE A 24 20.18 2.62 -32.15
N ALA A 25 19.99 2.73 -30.84
CA ALA A 25 20.62 3.79 -30.04
C ALA A 25 22.16 3.77 -30.13
N GLY A 26 22.77 2.58 -30.17
CA GLY A 26 24.22 2.42 -30.34
C GLY A 26 24.74 2.54 -31.79
N ALA A 27 23.86 2.44 -32.80
CA ALA A 27 24.21 2.58 -34.21
C ALA A 27 24.08 4.03 -34.72
N ILE A 28 23.51 4.93 -33.92
CA ILE A 28 23.52 6.37 -34.20
C ILE A 28 24.94 6.89 -33.90
N PRO A 29 25.61 7.57 -34.86
CA PRO A 29 26.94 8.13 -34.65
C PRO A 29 26.96 9.04 -33.42
N PRO A 30 28.05 9.10 -32.64
CA PRO A 30 28.15 9.94 -31.44
C PRO A 30 27.88 11.42 -31.73
N ASP A 31 28.05 11.87 -32.98
CA ASP A 31 27.76 13.23 -33.43
C ASP A 31 26.25 13.55 -33.51
N TYR A 32 25.39 12.52 -33.46
CA TYR A 32 23.93 12.61 -33.46
C TYR A 32 23.29 12.21 -32.12
N VAL A 33 24.11 11.70 -31.19
CA VAL A 33 23.70 11.43 -29.81
C VAL A 33 24.03 12.69 -29.02
N ASP A 34 23.03 13.32 -28.39
CA ASP A 34 23.30 14.41 -27.46
C ASP A 34 24.32 13.90 -26.43
N ALA A 35 25.45 14.62 -26.28
CA ALA A 35 26.55 14.25 -25.38
C ALA A 35 26.13 14.20 -23.90
N SER A 36 24.86 14.47 -23.61
CA SER A 36 24.19 14.21 -22.34
C SER A 36 23.93 12.72 -22.06
N TYR A 37 24.01 11.81 -23.05
CA TYR A 37 23.80 10.38 -22.81
C TYR A 37 25.06 9.72 -22.19
N SER A 38 25.19 9.88 -20.89
CA SER A 38 26.19 9.22 -20.06
C SER A 38 26.03 7.70 -20.14
N SER A 39 27.11 6.99 -20.48
CA SER A 39 27.21 5.52 -20.44
C SER A 39 27.27 4.96 -19.00
N HIS A 40 26.72 5.66 -18.02
CA HIS A 40 26.61 5.14 -16.68
C HIS A 40 25.54 4.05 -16.68
N THR A 41 25.97 2.80 -16.54
CA THR A 41 25.11 1.78 -15.96
C THR A 41 24.53 2.35 -14.68
N GLU A 42 23.21 2.54 -14.62
CA GLU A 42 22.53 3.04 -13.43
C GLU A 42 22.95 2.18 -12.24
N LYS A 43 23.84 2.72 -11.40
CA LYS A 43 24.16 2.09 -10.12
C LYS A 43 22.84 2.09 -9.36
N LYS A 44 22.31 0.90 -9.10
CA LYS A 44 21.06 0.69 -8.35
C LYS A 44 21.05 1.35 -6.95
N ALA A 45 22.21 1.78 -6.46
CA ALA A 45 22.36 2.64 -5.29
C ALA A 45 22.98 3.96 -5.72
N SER A 46 22.27 5.07 -5.49
CA SER A 46 22.83 6.41 -5.51
C SER A 46 23.84 6.56 -4.37
N VAL A 47 25.00 7.13 -4.69
CA VAL A 47 26.06 7.43 -3.73
C VAL A 47 26.38 8.91 -3.78
N ASP A 48 26.69 9.51 -2.63
CA ASP A 48 27.12 10.91 -2.54
C ASP A 48 28.55 11.10 -3.12
N ALA A 49 29.07 12.34 -3.08
CA ALA A 49 30.40 12.67 -3.60
C ALA A 49 31.53 11.94 -2.86
N GLU A 50 31.25 11.49 -1.64
CA GLU A 50 32.15 10.78 -0.73
C GLU A 50 32.02 9.25 -0.83
N GLY A 51 31.06 8.74 -1.61
CA GLY A 51 30.82 7.32 -1.86
C GLY A 51 29.92 6.63 -0.82
N ASN A 52 29.22 7.38 0.03
CA ASN A 52 28.25 6.83 0.98
C ASN A 52 26.90 6.59 0.33
N PHE A 53 26.08 5.73 0.94
CA PHE A 53 24.72 5.44 0.49
C PHE A 53 23.82 6.68 0.61
N ASP A 54 23.30 7.17 -0.51
CA ASP A 54 22.46 8.37 -0.60
C ASP A 54 21.13 8.01 -1.29
N PRO A 55 20.15 7.40 -0.61
CA PRO A 55 18.90 7.01 -1.23
C PRO A 55 18.09 8.25 -1.65
N LYS A 56 17.52 8.21 -2.85
CA LYS A 56 16.65 9.28 -3.37
C LYS A 56 15.21 8.79 -3.41
N PRO A 57 14.46 8.86 -2.29
CA PRO A 57 13.05 8.47 -2.30
C PRO A 57 12.25 9.38 -3.22
N ILE A 58 11.13 8.88 -3.74
CA ILE A 58 10.22 9.72 -4.52
C ILE A 58 9.48 10.68 -3.59
N GLU A 59 9.37 11.94 -4.01
CA GLU A 59 8.65 12.96 -3.29
C GLU A 59 7.14 12.70 -3.32
N THR A 60 6.53 12.50 -2.15
CA THR A 60 5.07 12.24 -2.01
C THR A 60 4.27 13.47 -1.58
N THR A 61 4.94 14.59 -1.25
CA THR A 61 4.34 15.79 -0.65
C THR A 61 3.18 16.37 -1.47
N ASN A 62 3.33 16.40 -2.80
CA ASN A 62 2.33 16.98 -3.71
C ASN A 62 1.40 15.94 -4.34
N THR A 63 1.54 14.66 -3.98
CA THR A 63 0.73 13.59 -4.57
C THR A 63 -0.61 13.49 -3.87
N ILE A 64 -1.67 13.71 -4.64
CA ILE A 64 -3.05 13.64 -4.16
C ILE A 64 -3.58 12.22 -4.40
N ILE A 65 -4.08 11.58 -3.34
CA ILE A 65 -4.74 10.28 -3.45
C ILE A 65 -6.17 10.51 -3.95
N PRO A 66 -6.61 9.88 -5.05
CA PRO A 66 -8.00 9.94 -5.49
C PRO A 66 -8.97 9.32 -4.46
N GLU A 67 -10.09 9.98 -4.18
CA GLU A 67 -11.10 9.54 -3.19
C GLU A 67 -11.60 8.11 -3.39
N ARG A 68 -11.63 7.62 -4.63
CA ARG A 68 -11.98 6.22 -4.95
C ARG A 68 -11.11 5.18 -4.26
N LEU A 69 -9.90 5.55 -3.82
CA LEU A 69 -8.99 4.69 -3.08
C LEU A 69 -9.21 4.75 -1.56
N ASP A 70 -10.00 5.70 -1.04
CA ASP A 70 -10.23 5.83 0.41
C ASP A 70 -10.92 4.61 1.00
N ALA A 71 -11.90 4.04 0.28
CA ALA A 71 -12.56 2.81 0.70
C ALA A 71 -11.58 1.64 0.78
N PHE A 72 -10.65 1.54 -0.17
CA PHE A 72 -9.59 0.53 -0.15
C PHE A 72 -8.63 0.75 1.03
N ILE A 73 -8.19 1.99 1.26
CA ILE A 73 -7.30 2.34 2.38
C ILE A 73 -7.94 1.96 3.71
N ASN A 74 -9.22 2.29 3.89
CA ASN A 74 -9.97 1.94 5.10
C ASN A 74 -10.09 0.43 5.30
N LYS A 75 -10.46 -0.31 4.24
CA LYS A 75 -10.60 -1.77 4.31
C LYS A 75 -9.26 -2.46 4.57
N TYR A 76 -8.18 -1.95 3.98
CA TYR A 76 -6.83 -2.46 4.20
C TYR A 76 -6.33 -2.13 5.62
N ALA A 77 -6.65 -0.95 6.16
CA ALA A 77 -6.36 -0.61 7.55
C ALA A 77 -7.09 -1.51 8.55
N GLU A 78 -8.38 -1.81 8.31
CA GLU A 78 -9.15 -2.77 9.11
C GLU A 78 -8.52 -4.17 9.06
N HIS A 79 -8.16 -4.65 7.87
CA HIS A 79 -7.50 -5.95 7.71
C HIS A 79 -6.11 -6.00 8.40
N THR A 80 -5.30 -4.96 8.27
CA THR A 80 -4.00 -4.87 8.98
C THR A 80 -4.19 -4.91 10.49
N HIS A 81 -5.22 -4.22 11.00
CA HIS A 81 -5.57 -4.26 12.41
C HIS A 81 -6.02 -5.66 12.84
N ASP A 82 -6.91 -6.30 12.08
CA ASP A 82 -7.41 -7.65 12.35
C ASP A 82 -6.27 -8.68 12.38
N LYS A 83 -5.31 -8.58 11.45
CA LYS A 83 -4.10 -9.41 11.45
C LYS A 83 -3.25 -9.22 12.69
N TRP A 84 -2.96 -7.97 13.05
CA TRP A 84 -2.19 -7.64 14.26
C TRP A 84 -2.90 -8.13 15.53
N ALA A 85 -4.21 -7.93 15.62
CA ALA A 85 -5.02 -8.33 16.76
C ALA A 85 -5.10 -9.86 16.86
N PHE A 86 -5.25 -10.57 15.74
CA PHE A 86 -5.19 -12.03 15.70
C PHE A 86 -3.86 -12.55 16.26
N GLU A 87 -2.72 -12.03 15.80
CA GLU A 87 -1.40 -12.41 16.31
C GLU A 87 -1.25 -12.12 17.81
N LYS A 88 -1.78 -10.99 18.29
CA LYS A 88 -1.77 -10.65 19.72
C LYS A 88 -2.63 -11.63 20.54
N ILE A 89 -3.83 -11.95 20.09
CA ILE A 89 -4.73 -12.90 20.76
C ILE A 89 -4.11 -14.30 20.79
N GLN A 90 -3.44 -14.75 19.72
CA GLN A 90 -2.69 -16.01 19.70
C GLN A 90 -1.56 -16.04 20.75
N ASN A 91 -0.99 -14.89 21.09
CA ASN A 91 0.00 -14.72 22.15
C ASN A 91 -0.61 -14.48 23.55
N ASN A 92 -1.91 -14.75 23.70
CA ASN A 92 -2.72 -14.58 24.91
C ASN A 92 -2.87 -13.12 25.38
N TRP A 93 -2.80 -12.15 24.46
CA TRP A 93 -3.15 -10.77 24.79
C TRP A 93 -4.67 -10.60 24.87
N THR A 94 -5.11 -9.75 25.79
CA THR A 94 -6.53 -9.45 26.01
C THR A 94 -6.80 -7.95 25.98
N TYR A 95 -8.06 -7.56 25.86
CA TYR A 95 -8.44 -6.15 25.95
C TYR A 95 -8.21 -5.63 27.38
N GLY A 96 -7.62 -4.44 27.48
CA GLY A 96 -7.53 -3.66 28.72
C GLY A 96 -7.47 -2.17 28.39
N GLU A 97 -7.87 -1.30 29.32
CA GLU A 97 -7.93 0.15 29.06
C GLU A 97 -6.55 0.80 28.86
N VAL A 98 -5.51 0.15 29.36
CA VAL A 98 -4.11 0.57 29.28
C VAL A 98 -3.26 -0.53 28.67
N LEU A 99 -2.10 -0.15 28.13
CA LEU A 99 -1.10 -1.11 27.69
C LEU A 99 -0.39 -1.66 28.93
N ASP A 100 -0.48 -2.96 29.15
CA ASP A 100 0.22 -3.66 30.22
C ASP A 100 0.88 -4.91 29.65
N GLU A 101 2.22 -4.99 29.71
CA GLU A 101 2.97 -6.13 29.18
C GLU A 101 2.94 -7.34 30.12
N ASP A 102 2.86 -7.12 31.44
CA ASP A 102 2.84 -8.17 32.45
C ASP A 102 1.48 -8.88 32.46
N ALA A 103 0.39 -8.09 32.45
CA ALA A 103 -0.97 -8.61 32.32
C ALA A 103 -1.35 -8.96 30.87
N LYS A 104 -0.48 -8.66 29.90
CA LYS A 104 -0.71 -8.82 28.45
C LYS A 104 -2.03 -8.18 28.00
N THR A 105 -2.24 -6.92 28.35
CA THR A 105 -3.44 -6.17 27.94
C THR A 105 -3.12 -5.05 26.97
N HIS A 106 -4.02 -4.78 26.02
CA HIS A 106 -3.83 -3.71 25.02
C HIS A 106 -5.14 -2.99 24.68
N PRO A 107 -5.19 -1.64 24.68
CA PRO A 107 -6.42 -0.85 24.48
C PRO A 107 -7.00 -0.92 23.06
N MET A 108 -6.14 -1.21 22.09
CA MET A 108 -6.54 -1.38 20.69
C MET A 108 -7.10 -2.77 20.38
N LEU A 109 -7.16 -3.74 21.30
CA LEU A 109 -7.79 -5.05 21.05
C LEU A 109 -9.32 -4.96 21.09
N ARG A 110 -9.87 -4.17 20.17
CA ARG A 110 -11.29 -3.92 19.95
C ARG A 110 -11.53 -3.63 18.47
N PRO A 111 -12.75 -3.77 17.95
CA PRO A 111 -13.02 -3.61 16.52
C PRO A 111 -12.56 -2.24 15.98
N TYR A 112 -11.89 -2.24 14.82
CA TYR A 112 -11.36 -1.03 14.16
C TYR A 112 -12.39 0.11 14.01
N LYS A 113 -13.66 -0.23 13.82
CA LYS A 113 -14.78 0.74 13.71
C LYS A 113 -15.00 1.58 14.97
N THR A 114 -14.56 1.10 16.13
CA THR A 114 -14.68 1.79 17.43
C THR A 114 -13.55 2.77 17.70
N PHE A 115 -12.53 2.81 16.85
CA PHE A 115 -11.38 3.70 17.00
C PHE A 115 -11.75 5.16 16.76
N SER A 116 -11.02 6.05 17.45
CA SER A 116 -11.04 7.47 17.13
C SER A 116 -10.40 7.71 15.75
N GLU A 117 -10.69 8.85 15.11
CA GLU A 117 -10.03 9.16 13.83
C GLU A 117 -8.51 9.27 13.97
N LYS A 118 -8.01 9.68 15.14
CA LYS A 118 -6.58 9.69 15.45
C LYS A 118 -5.99 8.27 15.42
N ASP A 119 -6.65 7.32 16.06
CA ASP A 119 -6.17 5.93 16.13
C ASP A 119 -6.29 5.23 14.76
N LYS A 120 -7.34 5.54 13.98
CA LYS A 120 -7.48 5.05 12.61
C LYS A 120 -6.36 5.56 11.72
N GLU A 121 -5.93 6.81 11.89
CA GLU A 121 -4.87 7.40 11.09
C GLU A 121 -3.52 6.70 11.30
N ILE A 122 -3.26 6.12 12.47
CA ILE A 122 -2.06 5.30 12.72
C ILE A 122 -1.95 4.16 11.69
N TYR A 123 -3.07 3.51 11.36
CA TYR A 123 -3.08 2.45 10.35
C TYR A 123 -3.19 2.98 8.92
N ARG A 124 -3.93 4.08 8.69
CA ARG A 124 -4.11 4.65 7.34
C ARG A 124 -2.85 5.32 6.81
N TRP A 125 -2.06 5.98 7.65
CA TRP A 125 -0.94 6.81 7.21
C TRP A 125 0.13 6.02 6.44
N PRO A 126 0.64 4.86 6.92
CA PRO A 126 1.61 4.06 6.16
C PRO A 126 1.07 3.60 4.80
N ILE A 127 -0.23 3.29 4.73
CA ILE A 127 -0.91 2.85 3.52
C ILE A 127 -1.02 4.03 2.53
N LYS A 128 -1.42 5.21 3.01
CA LYS A 128 -1.52 6.44 2.21
C LYS A 128 -0.16 6.82 1.61
N GLU A 129 0.91 6.80 2.39
CA GLU A 129 2.25 7.12 1.89
C GLU A 129 2.73 6.12 0.84
N SER A 130 2.45 4.82 1.04
CA SER A 130 2.75 3.80 0.04
C SER A 130 2.00 4.04 -1.28
N ILE A 131 0.70 4.37 -1.20
CA ILE A 131 -0.12 4.67 -2.37
C ILE A 131 0.36 5.95 -3.07
N LYS A 132 0.72 7.00 -2.31
CA LYS A 132 1.29 8.22 -2.91
C LYS A 132 2.58 7.93 -3.66
N ALA A 133 3.46 7.10 -3.12
CA ALA A 133 4.67 6.70 -3.84
C ALA A 133 4.35 5.97 -5.15
N MET A 134 3.39 5.04 -5.14
CA MET A 134 2.93 4.34 -6.35
C MET A 134 2.36 5.31 -7.40
N LEU A 135 1.54 6.27 -6.97
CA LEU A 135 0.97 7.29 -7.86
C LEU A 135 2.04 8.25 -8.38
N ALA A 136 3.04 8.60 -7.56
CA ALA A 136 4.17 9.43 -7.98
C ALA A 136 5.07 8.72 -9.01
N TRP A 137 5.13 7.38 -8.97
CA TRP A 137 5.73 6.55 -10.03
C TRP A 137 4.82 6.36 -11.26
N GLU A 138 3.72 7.09 -11.34
CA GLU A 138 2.74 7.03 -12.44
C GLU A 138 2.06 5.66 -12.58
N TRP A 139 1.95 4.89 -11.48
CA TRP A 139 1.22 3.62 -11.52
C TRP A 139 -0.27 3.84 -11.60
N THR A 140 -0.92 3.09 -12.49
CA THR A 140 -2.38 3.11 -12.64
C THR A 140 -3.01 2.14 -11.65
N LEU A 141 -3.60 2.69 -10.59
CA LEU A 141 -4.34 1.92 -9.59
C LEU A 141 -5.83 1.88 -9.98
N GLU A 142 -6.32 0.81 -10.58
CA GLU A 142 -7.73 0.65 -10.96
C GLU A 142 -8.37 -0.58 -10.32
N LYS A 143 -9.67 -0.47 -10.00
CA LYS A 143 -10.45 -1.63 -9.53
C LYS A 143 -10.74 -2.52 -10.74
N ALA A 144 -9.93 -3.56 -10.93
CA ALA A 144 -9.99 -4.41 -12.11
C ALA A 144 -11.34 -5.15 -12.29
N ARG A 145 -12.06 -5.46 -11.21
CA ARG A 145 -13.40 -6.06 -11.21
C ARG A 145 -14.23 -5.62 -10.00
N GLU A 146 -15.52 -5.43 -10.19
CA GLU A 146 -16.47 -5.34 -9.07
C GLU A 146 -16.68 -6.71 -8.44
N GLY A 147 -16.00 -6.98 -7.32
CA GLY A 147 -16.39 -8.02 -6.38
C GLY A 147 -15.89 -9.44 -6.71
N GLU A 148 -14.64 -9.73 -6.35
CA GLU A 148 -14.20 -11.10 -6.10
C GLU A 148 -13.44 -11.08 -4.75
N GLY A 149 -14.16 -11.30 -3.65
CA GLY A 149 -13.57 -11.33 -2.30
C GLY A 149 -14.53 -11.06 -1.15
N GLU A 150 -15.72 -10.50 -1.40
CA GLU A 150 -16.77 -10.40 -0.38
C GLU A 150 -17.55 -11.71 -0.30
N VAL A 151 -16.97 -12.71 0.36
CA VAL A 151 -17.80 -13.75 0.98
C VAL A 151 -18.52 -13.08 2.14
N GLU A 152 -19.66 -12.48 1.83
CA GLU A 152 -20.62 -11.97 2.80
C GLU A 152 -21.16 -13.18 3.59
N LYS A 153 -20.43 -13.60 4.64
CA LYS A 153 -21.00 -14.48 5.65
C LYS A 153 -22.12 -13.68 6.31
N LYS A 154 -23.37 -13.98 5.94
CA LYS A 154 -24.60 -13.49 6.57
C LYS A 154 -24.61 -13.86 8.05
N ALA A 155 -23.93 -13.06 8.88
CA ALA A 155 -24.30 -12.90 10.27
C ALA A 155 -25.41 -11.84 10.29
N THR A 156 -26.58 -12.22 10.78
CA THR A 156 -27.79 -11.40 10.88
C THR A 156 -27.51 -10.07 11.58
N ALA A 157 -27.30 -9.02 10.80
CA ALA A 157 -27.10 -7.66 11.30
C ALA A 157 -28.42 -7.11 11.87
N ARG A 158 -28.52 -7.00 13.20
CA ARG A 158 -29.42 -6.03 13.82
C ARG A 158 -28.90 -4.65 13.48
N LYS A 159 -29.76 -3.81 12.91
CA LYS A 159 -29.45 -2.43 12.52
C LYS A 159 -28.96 -1.64 13.74
N ILE A 160 -27.71 -1.19 13.74
CA ILE A 160 -27.21 -0.20 14.69
C ILE A 160 -27.11 1.13 13.95
N SER A 161 -27.82 2.12 14.50
CA SER A 161 -27.93 3.49 14.00
C SER A 161 -26.56 4.18 13.98
N GLN A 162 -26.28 4.93 12.90
CA GLN A 162 -25.08 5.73 12.72
C GLN A 162 -25.11 6.98 13.61
N THR A 163 -24.98 6.85 14.93
CA THR A 163 -24.80 8.01 15.83
C THR A 163 -24.34 7.52 17.20
N ALA A 164 -23.02 7.56 17.44
CA ALA A 164 -22.34 7.74 18.73
C ALA A 164 -20.92 7.14 18.62
N GLN A 165 -19.94 7.76 19.28
CA GLN A 165 -18.71 7.06 19.66
C GLN A 165 -19.13 5.83 20.45
N ALA A 166 -19.17 4.67 19.80
CA ALA A 166 -19.56 3.43 20.43
C ALA A 166 -18.43 3.02 21.38
N THR A 167 -18.60 3.31 22.66
CA THR A 167 -17.79 2.74 23.73
C THR A 167 -17.84 1.22 23.55
N TYR A 168 -16.72 0.61 23.19
CA TYR A 168 -16.62 -0.82 22.97
C TYR A 168 -16.98 -1.54 24.27
N ASP A 169 -17.97 -2.44 24.21
CA ASP A 169 -18.31 -3.33 25.31
C ASP A 169 -17.49 -4.63 25.19
N PRO A 170 -16.55 -4.91 26.12
CA PRO A 170 -15.74 -6.12 26.10
C PRO A 170 -16.57 -7.42 26.18
N SER A 171 -17.84 -7.36 26.62
CA SER A 171 -18.73 -8.52 26.71
C SER A 171 -19.04 -9.15 25.34
N HIS A 172 -18.96 -8.38 24.26
CA HIS A 172 -19.24 -8.87 22.91
C HIS A 172 -18.11 -9.68 22.29
N GLY A 173 -16.92 -9.71 22.90
CA GLY A 173 -15.78 -10.49 22.45
C GLY A 173 -15.22 -10.02 21.10
N TYR A 174 -13.95 -9.61 21.07
CA TYR A 174 -13.26 -9.31 19.82
C TYR A 174 -12.27 -10.44 19.49
N ASN A 175 -12.56 -11.19 18.42
CA ASN A 175 -11.69 -12.25 17.92
C ASN A 175 -11.72 -12.25 16.37
N PRO A 176 -10.91 -11.40 15.73
CA PRO A 176 -10.91 -11.27 14.28
C PRO A 176 -10.43 -12.56 13.59
N GLN A 177 -10.86 -12.74 12.34
CA GLN A 177 -10.47 -13.84 11.46
C GLN A 177 -10.03 -13.23 10.12
N PRO A 178 -8.80 -12.68 10.08
CA PRO A 178 -8.23 -12.07 8.88
C PRO A 178 -8.01 -13.09 7.75
#